data_AF-A0A6B2RTJ3-F1
#
_entry.id   AF-A0A6B2RTJ3-F1
#
_cell.length_a   1.000
_cell.length_b   1.000
_cell.length_c   1.000
_cell.angle_alpha   90.00
_cell.angle_beta   90.00
_cell.angle_gamma   90.00
#
_symmetry.space_group_name_H-M   'P 1'
#
loop_
_entity.id
_entity.type
_entity.pdbx_description
1 polymer ?
#
loop_
_entity_poly.entity_id
_entity_poly.type
_entity_poly.pdbx_seq_one_letter_code
_entity_poly.pdbx_strand_id
1 'polypeptide(L)'
;RSARAAVAAGARVGRALEILADEVPEHLAAAGRLRMEHKQASLEELGALADPPLTKDAVAGRIRRLLAMADKRAQDLGIPGTESTLSEEMDDSLVG
;
A
#
# COMPACT_ATOMS: atom_id res chain seq x y z
N ARG A 1 -13.59 3.62 7.28
CA ARG A 1 -12.58 4.41 6.52
C ARG A 1 -13.24 4.80 5.20
N SER A 2 -13.07 6.03 4.71
CA SER A 2 -13.68 6.47 3.43
C SER A 2 -13.03 5.76 2.22
N ALA A 3 -13.78 5.59 1.13
CA ALA A 3 -13.29 4.98 -0.12
C ALA A 3 -12.04 5.70 -0.66
N ARG A 4 -11.98 7.03 -0.57
CA ARG A 4 -10.79 7.83 -0.95
C ARG A 4 -9.52 7.40 -0.20
N ALA A 5 -9.60 7.19 1.10
CA ALA A 5 -8.45 6.75 1.89
C ALA A 5 -8.05 5.29 1.60
N ALA A 6 -8.96 4.48 1.09
CA ALA A 6 -8.66 3.12 0.63
C ALA A 6 -7.90 3.15 -0.72
N VAL A 7 -8.35 3.99 -1.65
CA VAL A 7 -7.71 4.20 -2.96
C VAL A 7 -6.31 4.78 -2.81
N ALA A 8 -6.14 5.85 -2.02
CA ALA A 8 -4.84 6.45 -1.73
C ALA A 8 -3.86 5.44 -1.10
N ALA A 9 -4.36 4.58 -0.20
CA ALA A 9 -3.54 3.50 0.36
C ALA A 9 -3.15 2.45 -0.69
N GLY A 10 -3.99 2.20 -1.71
CA GLY A 10 -3.68 1.33 -2.83
C GLY A 10 -2.55 1.85 -3.70
N ALA A 11 -2.59 3.13 -4.09
CA ALA A 11 -1.53 3.76 -4.89
C ALA A 11 -0.17 3.69 -4.19
N ARG A 12 -0.13 4.09 -2.90
CA ARG A 12 1.09 4.03 -2.07
C ARG A 12 1.64 2.61 -1.92
N VAL A 13 0.76 1.62 -1.79
CA VAL A 13 1.14 0.21 -1.68
C VAL A 13 1.74 -0.30 -2.99
N GLY A 14 1.20 0.09 -4.14
CA GLY A 14 1.78 -0.25 -5.45
C GLY A 14 3.22 0.24 -5.55
N ARG A 15 3.44 1.52 -5.21
CA ARG A 15 4.78 2.10 -5.16
C ARG A 15 5.71 1.39 -4.18
N ALA A 16 5.20 0.98 -3.03
CA ALA A 16 5.99 0.24 -2.06
C ALA A 16 6.47 -1.12 -2.59
N LEU A 17 5.61 -1.83 -3.31
CA LEU A 17 5.97 -3.11 -3.95
C LEU A 17 7.00 -2.92 -5.06
N GLU A 18 6.90 -1.83 -5.83
CA GLU A 18 7.91 -1.49 -6.85
C GLU A 18 9.27 -1.17 -6.25
N ILE A 19 9.32 -0.34 -5.19
CA ILE A 19 10.58 0.05 -4.54
C ILE A 19 11.30 -1.17 -3.95
N LEU A 20 10.54 -2.09 -3.36
CA LEU A 20 11.11 -3.24 -2.66
C LEU A 20 11.37 -4.45 -3.55
N ALA A 21 10.63 -4.60 -4.65
CA ALA A 21 10.74 -5.73 -5.58
C ALA A 21 10.87 -7.07 -4.83
N ASP A 22 11.94 -7.84 -5.06
CA ASP A 22 12.17 -9.15 -4.44
C ASP A 22 12.62 -9.08 -2.96
N GLU A 23 12.91 -7.88 -2.43
CA GLU A 23 13.33 -7.70 -1.04
C GLU A 23 12.14 -7.63 -0.06
N VAL A 24 10.90 -7.60 -0.57
CA VAL A 24 9.70 -7.52 0.28
C VAL A 24 9.42 -8.86 0.98
N PRO A 25 9.20 -8.87 2.30
CA PRO A 25 8.72 -10.06 3.00
C PRO A 25 7.34 -10.50 2.49
N GLU A 26 7.17 -11.78 2.17
CA GLU A 26 5.97 -12.31 1.51
C GLU A 26 4.66 -11.98 2.23
N HIS A 27 4.65 -12.01 3.57
CA HIS A 27 3.45 -11.67 4.35
C HIS A 27 3.05 -10.17 4.25
N LEU A 28 3.99 -9.28 3.92
CA LEU A 28 3.72 -7.87 3.62
C LEU A 28 3.28 -7.71 2.16
N ALA A 29 3.95 -8.42 1.25
CA ALA A 29 3.62 -8.44 -0.17
C ALA A 29 2.18 -8.92 -0.41
N ALA A 30 1.78 -10.02 0.24
CA ALA A 30 0.41 -10.54 0.18
C ALA A 30 -0.63 -9.52 0.64
N ALA A 31 -0.39 -8.82 1.76
CA ALA A 31 -1.30 -7.75 2.23
C ALA A 31 -1.33 -6.56 1.25
N GLY A 32 -0.20 -6.25 0.62
CA GLY A 32 -0.10 -5.21 -0.40
C GLY A 32 -0.89 -5.57 -1.65
N ARG A 33 -0.66 -6.76 -2.22
CA ARG A 33 -1.39 -7.27 -3.39
C ARG A 33 -2.89 -7.30 -3.15
N LEU A 34 -3.33 -7.78 -1.99
CA LEU A 34 -4.75 -7.80 -1.62
C LEU A 34 -5.38 -6.39 -1.59
N ARG A 35 -4.66 -5.39 -1.08
CA ARG A 35 -5.09 -3.98 -1.12
C ARG A 35 -5.17 -3.45 -2.56
N MET A 36 -4.23 -3.83 -3.44
CA MET A 36 -4.26 -3.40 -4.84
C MET A 36 -5.39 -4.06 -5.63
N GLU A 37 -5.68 -5.32 -5.35
CA GLU A 37 -6.77 -6.08 -5.97
C GLU A 37 -8.13 -5.53 -5.54
N HIS A 38 -8.29 -5.22 -4.25
CA HIS A 38 -9.53 -4.71 -3.68
C HIS A 38 -9.39 -3.24 -3.22
N LYS A 39 -9.17 -2.34 -4.18
CA LYS A 39 -8.82 -0.92 -3.94
C LYS A 39 -9.79 -0.18 -3.00
N GLN A 40 -11.07 -0.51 -3.05
CA GLN A 40 -12.12 0.16 -2.27
C GLN A 40 -12.51 -0.59 -0.99
N ALA A 41 -12.04 -1.83 -0.80
CA ALA A 41 -12.41 -2.63 0.36
C ALA A 41 -11.90 -2.01 1.67
N SER A 42 -12.72 -2.12 2.69
CA SER A 42 -12.37 -1.82 4.07
C SER A 42 -11.27 -2.78 4.57
N LEU A 43 -10.62 -2.43 5.68
CA LEU A 43 -9.61 -3.31 6.28
C LEU A 43 -10.21 -4.61 6.84
N GLU A 44 -11.48 -4.58 7.21
CA GLU A 44 -12.21 -5.74 7.70
C GLU A 44 -12.51 -6.72 6.56
N GLU A 45 -12.99 -6.21 5.43
CA GLU A 45 -13.19 -7.01 4.20
C GLU A 45 -11.87 -7.61 3.70
N LEU A 46 -10.79 -6.82 3.67
CA LEU A 46 -9.46 -7.36 3.35
C LEU A 46 -9.01 -8.44 4.33
N GLY A 47 -9.33 -8.28 5.62
CA GLY A 47 -9.01 -9.28 6.63
C GLY A 47 -9.72 -10.60 6.37
N ALA A 48 -10.99 -10.54 6.00
CA ALA A 48 -11.80 -11.72 5.66
C ALA A 48 -11.36 -12.40 4.34
N LEU A 49 -10.86 -11.62 3.37
CA LEU A 49 -10.37 -12.13 2.08
C LEU A 49 -8.96 -12.74 2.14
N ALA A 50 -8.19 -12.45 3.19
CA ALA A 50 -6.86 -13.01 3.37
C ALA A 50 -6.92 -14.52 3.65
N ASP A 51 -5.90 -15.26 3.20
CA ASP A 51 -5.73 -16.68 3.50
C ASP A 51 -4.37 -16.93 4.19
N PRO A 52 -4.33 -17.31 5.48
CA PRO A 52 -5.48 -17.44 6.38
C PRO A 52 -6.13 -16.09 6.72
N PRO A 53 -7.42 -16.07 7.15
CA PRO A 53 -8.11 -14.84 7.52
C PRO A 53 -7.39 -14.06 8.61
N LEU A 54 -7.43 -12.73 8.50
CA LEU A 54 -6.75 -11.79 9.38
C LEU A 54 -7.74 -10.81 10.00
N THR A 55 -7.38 -10.25 11.15
CA THR A 55 -8.10 -9.10 11.70
C THR A 55 -7.77 -7.83 10.90
N LYS A 56 -8.68 -6.85 10.91
CA LYS A 56 -8.46 -5.54 10.29
C LYS A 56 -7.17 -4.85 10.80
N ASP A 57 -6.81 -5.08 12.06
CA ASP A 57 -5.63 -4.47 12.68
C ASP A 57 -4.34 -5.17 12.25
N ALA A 58 -4.38 -6.49 12.02
CA ALA A 58 -3.27 -7.24 11.43
C ALA A 58 -2.99 -6.79 9.99
N VAL A 59 -4.04 -6.62 9.16
CA VAL A 59 -3.91 -6.08 7.80
C VAL A 59 -3.34 -4.65 7.85
N ALA A 60 -3.88 -3.79 8.72
CA ALA A 60 -3.40 -2.42 8.86
C ALA A 60 -1.92 -2.37 9.28
N GLY A 61 -1.51 -3.24 10.21
CA GLY A 61 -0.13 -3.36 10.65
C GLY A 61 0.81 -3.81 9.53
N ARG A 62 0.40 -4.78 8.71
CA ARG A 62 1.18 -5.22 7.54
C ARG A 62 1.34 -4.11 6.50
N ILE A 63 0.25 -3.42 6.14
CA ILE A 63 0.32 -2.29 5.20
C ILE A 63 1.23 -1.18 5.73
N ARG A 64 1.12 -0.80 7.01
CA ARG A 64 2.01 0.22 7.59
C ARG A 64 3.48 -0.17 7.55
N ARG A 65 3.81 -1.43 7.87
CA ARG A 65 5.20 -1.92 7.80
C ARG A 65 5.74 -1.98 6.37
N LEU A 66 4.90 -2.34 5.40
CA LEU A 66 5.26 -2.33 3.99
C LEU A 66 5.66 -0.92 3.54
N LEU A 67 4.81 0.08 3.82
CA LEU A 67 5.09 1.46 3.46
C LEU A 67 6.37 1.98 4.12
N ALA A 68 6.54 1.76 5.43
CA ALA A 68 7.72 2.20 6.16
C ALA A 68 9.02 1.55 5.66
N MET A 69 8.97 0.28 5.28
CA MET A 69 10.10 -0.44 4.69
C MET A 69 10.47 0.14 3.32
N ALA A 70 9.48 0.40 2.48
CA ALA A 70 9.69 1.02 1.17
C ALA A 70 10.23 2.45 1.27
N ASP A 71 9.69 3.26 2.17
CA ASP A 71 10.16 4.64 2.38
C ASP A 71 11.62 4.67 2.85
N LYS A 72 12.01 3.75 3.74
CA LYS A 72 13.41 3.59 4.14
C LYS A 72 14.29 3.18 2.95
N ARG A 73 13.87 2.20 2.15
CA ARG A 73 14.63 1.76 0.97
C ARG A 73 14.77 2.87 -0.07
N ALA A 74 13.71 3.65 -0.29
CA ALA A 74 13.73 4.80 -1.18
C ALA A 74 14.72 5.87 -0.71
N GLN A 75 14.75 6.15 0.59
CA GLN A 75 15.73 7.06 1.18
C GLN A 75 17.17 6.57 0.95
N ASP A 76 17.44 5.29 1.20
CA ASP A 76 18.77 4.69 0.99
C ASP A 76 19.21 4.74 -0.49
N LEU A 77 18.26 4.68 -1.42
CA LEU A 77 18.49 4.76 -2.86
C LEU A 77 18.50 6.19 -3.42
N GLY A 78 18.11 7.20 -2.62
CA GLY A 78 17.97 8.57 -3.08
C GLY A 78 16.82 8.80 -4.07
N ILE A 79 15.76 7.98 -4.02
CA ILE A 79 14.58 8.08 -4.89
C ILE A 79 13.34 8.55 -4.12
N PRO A 80 12.30 9.07 -4.79
CA PRO A 80 11.04 9.43 -4.13
C PRO A 80 10.34 8.21 -3.49
N GLY A 81 9.86 8.42 -2.27
CA GLY A 81 9.17 7.41 -1.46
C GLY A 81 7.71 7.19 -1.85
N THR A 82 6.97 6.49 -0.99
CA THR A 82 5.59 6.08 -1.27
C THR A 82 4.60 7.25 -1.28
N GLU A 83 4.89 8.35 -0.58
CA GLU A 83 3.96 9.50 -0.52
C GLU A 83 3.95 10.33 -1.81
N SER A 84 5.00 10.24 -2.63
CA SER A 84 5.12 10.99 -3.88
C SER A 84 4.04 10.62 -4.90
N THR A 85 3.48 9.40 -4.84
CA THR A 85 2.38 9.00 -5.73
C THR A 85 1.11 9.83 -5.52
N LEU A 86 0.90 10.34 -4.30
CA LEU A 86 -0.28 11.16 -4.02
C LEU A 86 -0.17 12.53 -4.69
N SER A 87 1.04 13.09 -4.75
CA SER A 87 1.30 14.35 -5.45
C SER A 87 1.09 14.20 -6.96
N GLU A 88 1.53 13.08 -7.54
CA GLU A 88 1.33 12.78 -8.97
C GLU A 88 -0.16 12.60 -9.32
N GLU A 89 -0.94 11.87 -8.50
CA GLU A 89 -2.40 11.72 -8.73
C GLU A 89 -3.16 13.05 -8.55
N MET A 90 -2.74 13.89 -7.60
CA MET A 90 -3.35 15.21 -7.39
C MET A 90 -3.06 16.14 -8.56
N ASP A 91 -1.84 16.11 -9.10
CA ASP A 91 -1.47 16.89 -10.29
C ASP A 91 -2.29 16.42 -11.51
N ASP A 92 -2.38 15.11 -11.79
CA ASP A 92 -3.17 14.56 -12.91
C ASP A 92 -4.66 14.93 -12.82
N SER A 93 -5.24 14.92 -11.62
CA SER A 93 -6.65 15.30 -11.38
C SER A 93 -6.96 16.79 -11.61
N LEU A 94 -5.94 17.64 -11.75
CA LEU A 94 -6.08 19.07 -12.02
C LEU A 94 -5.86 19.42 -13.50
N VAL A 95 -5.44 18.48 -14.34
CA VAL A 95 -5.18 18.68 -15.79
C VAL A 95 -6.26 18.05 -16.69
N GLY A 96 -7.28 17.41 -16.12
CA GLY A 96 -8.44 16.84 -16.84
C GLY A 96 -9.71 17.66 -16.72
#